data_AF-A0A9Q1KZB4-F1
#
_entry.id   AF-A0A9Q1KZB4-F1
#
_cell.length_a   1.000
_cell.length_b   1.000
_cell.length_c   1.000
_cell.angle_alpha   90.00
_cell.angle_beta   90.00
_cell.angle_gamma   90.00
#
_symmetry.space_group_name_H-M   'P 1'
#
loop_
_entity.id
_entity.type
_entity.pdbx_description
1 polymer ?
#
loop_
_entity_poly.entity_id
_entity_poly.type
_entity_poly.pdbx_seq_one_letter_code
_entity_poly.pdbx_strand_id
1 'polypeptide(L)'
;MWKLKIAEGKEDPWLVSVNNYIGRQHWEFDPKAGTLEERANVERAREGFKRNRFTMRQSVDFLMRMQLRKENPSVEIPEAIKLEGTEQITEQAVETTLKRAVGYFSTIQAHDGHWPAESAGPLFLLPALTEDGGWGFHIEGQSTMFGSALNYITLRLLGEGPDDGEDDAMARGRRWILDHGGVIGKMLSYCRLVYLPMSYLYGKRFVAPITELIQSLRRELYTQPYSEIDWNKARNTCAKEDLYHEHPLVQDVLWGFLHHFTEPILNRWPFSKLREKALKTIMEHIHYEDVNSRYLCTACIEKVVSLQFEYNLSVIRENPSGNFKEMYRHISKGAWMFSIHDQGWQVSDSTAEGLKAAILLSQMSLENKIEEECLPKMEVSQLGNPKELSGGLRYVECTSSAIQSLSLFKKLYPTRRREEIEECISKGIRFIEESQNYDGSWYGCWGICFTYGTWFGVEALATLGGKCYNSSSLSKACEFLLSKQLPDGGWGESYLSCTNKVYTNLQGNRSNLVHTSWALLALMKAGQARAFMKNCILNYASFRNIFPIWALGEYRNLQMQEEISTITN
;
A
#
# COMPACT_ATOMS: atom_id res chain seq x y z
N MET A 1 -21.20 -11.02 16.35
CA MET A 1 -20.55 -11.26 15.04
C MET A 1 -20.08 -9.92 14.53
N TRP A 2 -18.87 -9.84 13.99
CA TRP A 2 -18.41 -8.62 13.32
C TRP A 2 -19.11 -8.47 11.96
N LYS A 3 -19.70 -7.30 11.70
CA LYS A 3 -20.25 -6.91 10.39
C LYS A 3 -19.43 -5.74 9.85
N LEU A 4 -19.10 -5.78 8.55
CA LEU A 4 -18.57 -4.63 7.84
C LEU A 4 -19.73 -3.69 7.46
N LYS A 5 -19.63 -2.44 7.90
CA LYS A 5 -20.52 -1.33 7.58
C LYS A 5 -19.87 -0.48 6.49
N ILE A 6 -20.65 -0.12 5.47
CA ILE A 6 -20.20 0.57 4.25
C ILE A 6 -21.23 1.63 3.90
N ALA A 7 -20.80 2.85 3.58
CA ALA A 7 -21.67 4.03 3.35
C ALA A 7 -22.65 4.37 4.51
N GLU A 8 -22.50 3.73 5.66
CA GLU A 8 -23.27 3.95 6.88
C GLU A 8 -22.51 4.86 7.87
N GLY A 9 -23.27 5.49 8.79
CA GLY A 9 -22.69 6.33 9.85
C GLY A 9 -23.52 7.55 10.25
N LYS A 10 -24.63 7.85 9.54
CA LYS A 10 -25.50 9.01 9.83
C LYS A 10 -26.10 9.05 11.25
N GLU A 11 -26.18 7.90 11.92
CA GLU A 11 -26.74 7.74 13.27
C GLU A 11 -25.66 7.62 14.36
N ASP A 12 -24.37 7.53 13.99
CA ASP A 12 -23.26 7.45 14.93
C ASP A 12 -22.67 8.86 15.16
N PRO A 13 -22.74 9.43 16.38
CA PRO A 13 -22.23 10.76 16.67
C PRO A 13 -20.70 10.89 16.58
N TRP A 14 -19.97 9.77 16.46
CA TRP A 14 -18.51 9.73 16.31
C TRP A 14 -18.06 9.60 14.84
N LEU A 15 -18.98 9.42 13.90
CA LEU A 15 -18.68 9.39 12.46
C LEU A 15 -19.08 10.72 11.82
N VAL A 16 -18.15 11.30 11.06
CA VAL A 16 -18.32 12.58 10.36
C VAL A 16 -17.77 12.45 8.96
N SER A 17 -18.58 12.81 7.97
CA SER A 17 -18.25 12.72 6.54
C SER A 17 -18.63 14.01 5.80
N VAL A 18 -17.86 14.37 4.78
CA VAL A 18 -18.20 15.43 3.80
C VAL A 18 -18.79 14.86 2.49
N ASN A 19 -18.94 13.55 2.39
CA ASN A 19 -19.35 12.83 1.17
C ASN A 19 -20.43 11.75 1.43
N ASN A 20 -21.43 12.05 2.29
CA ASN A 20 -22.52 11.12 2.64
C ASN A 20 -22.09 9.71 3.09
N TYR A 21 -20.90 9.57 3.69
CA TYR A 21 -20.24 8.34 4.15
C TYR A 21 -19.78 7.38 3.04
N ILE A 22 -19.94 7.74 1.76
CA ILE A 22 -19.58 6.91 0.60
C ILE A 22 -18.08 6.56 0.63
N GLY A 23 -17.80 5.27 0.49
CA GLY A 23 -16.49 4.63 0.62
C GLY A 23 -16.06 4.30 2.05
N ARG A 24 -16.64 4.97 3.05
CA ARG A 24 -16.26 4.81 4.44
C ARG A 24 -16.63 3.42 4.93
N GLN A 25 -15.63 2.73 5.47
CA GLN A 25 -15.74 1.37 5.99
C GLN A 25 -15.48 1.37 7.50
N HIS A 26 -16.30 0.67 8.28
CA HIS A 26 -16.06 0.43 9.70
C HIS A 26 -16.61 -0.94 10.13
N TRP A 27 -16.07 -1.52 11.19
CA TRP A 27 -16.53 -2.81 11.72
C TRP A 27 -17.35 -2.61 12.99
N GLU A 28 -18.56 -3.15 13.01
CA GLU A 28 -19.46 -3.18 14.17
C GLU A 28 -19.57 -4.61 14.71
N PHE A 29 -19.65 -4.80 16.03
CA PHE A 29 -19.93 -6.10 16.63
C PHE A 29 -21.38 -6.16 17.17
N ASP A 30 -22.25 -6.88 16.47
CA ASP A 30 -23.59 -7.21 16.97
C ASP A 30 -23.63 -8.66 17.49
N PRO A 31 -23.87 -8.93 18.79
CA PRO A 31 -24.02 -10.30 19.29
C PRO A 31 -25.23 -11.06 18.72
N LYS A 32 -26.23 -10.37 18.15
CA LYS A 32 -27.46 -10.93 17.58
C LYS A 32 -27.39 -11.14 16.05
N ALA A 33 -26.47 -10.50 15.34
CA ALA A 33 -26.26 -10.70 13.91
C ALA A 33 -25.89 -12.13 13.51
N GLY A 34 -26.36 -12.54 12.34
CA GLY A 34 -26.03 -13.79 11.66
C GLY A 34 -26.90 -14.99 12.05
N THR A 35 -27.22 -15.83 11.06
CA THR A 35 -27.88 -17.13 11.27
C THR A 35 -26.98 -18.10 12.04
N LEU A 36 -27.53 -19.24 12.49
CA LEU A 36 -26.73 -20.31 13.12
C LEU A 36 -25.61 -20.82 12.19
N GLU A 37 -25.88 -20.93 10.89
CA GLU A 37 -24.89 -21.37 9.90
C GLU A 37 -23.82 -20.29 9.66
N GLU A 38 -24.20 -19.02 9.57
CA GLU A 38 -23.25 -17.90 9.42
C GLU A 38 -22.32 -17.80 10.62
N ARG A 39 -22.87 -17.90 11.84
CA ARG A 39 -22.09 -17.98 13.08
C ARG A 39 -21.15 -19.17 13.06
N ALA A 40 -21.61 -20.35 12.62
CA ALA A 40 -20.76 -21.53 12.49
C ALA A 40 -19.66 -21.37 11.41
N ASN A 41 -19.93 -20.65 10.32
CA ASN A 41 -18.93 -20.33 9.29
C ASN A 41 -17.88 -19.34 9.80
N VAL A 42 -18.28 -18.28 10.50
CA VAL A 42 -17.35 -17.32 11.13
C VAL A 42 -16.54 -18.01 12.23
N GLU A 43 -17.14 -18.90 13.01
CA GLU A 43 -16.43 -19.66 14.06
C GLU A 43 -15.46 -20.69 13.45
N ARG A 44 -15.85 -21.38 12.36
CA ARG A 44 -14.93 -22.21 11.56
C ARG A 44 -13.75 -21.39 11.02
N ALA A 45 -13.98 -20.15 10.58
CA ALA A 45 -12.92 -19.25 10.14
C ALA A 45 -12.02 -18.82 11.32
N ARG A 46 -12.60 -18.55 12.50
CA ARG A 46 -11.87 -18.16 13.73
C ARG A 46 -10.98 -19.30 14.26
N GLU A 47 -11.50 -20.52 14.35
CA GLU A 47 -10.73 -21.71 14.75
C GLU A 47 -9.85 -22.27 13.62
N GLY A 48 -10.14 -21.92 12.37
CA GLY A 48 -9.23 -22.10 11.23
C GLY A 48 -8.01 -21.19 11.34
N PHE A 49 -8.22 -19.89 11.57
CA PHE A 49 -7.15 -18.94 11.85
C PHE A 49 -6.35 -19.36 13.08
N LYS A 50 -7.01 -19.63 14.22
CA LYS A 50 -6.35 -20.01 15.48
C LYS A 50 -5.30 -21.09 15.26
N ARG A 51 -5.70 -22.27 14.76
CA ARG A 51 -4.81 -23.43 14.55
C ARG A 51 -3.73 -23.26 13.47
N ASN A 52 -3.81 -22.22 12.63
CA ASN A 52 -2.88 -22.02 11.51
C ASN A 52 -2.13 -20.67 11.55
N ARG A 53 -2.34 -19.84 12.58
CA ARG A 53 -1.76 -18.47 12.71
C ARG A 53 -0.22 -18.41 12.80
N PHE A 54 0.42 -19.57 12.86
CA PHE A 54 1.88 -19.75 12.91
C PHE A 54 2.44 -20.55 11.71
N THR A 55 1.58 -21.04 10.81
CA THR A 55 1.96 -21.93 9.69
C THR A 55 1.38 -21.49 8.34
N MET A 56 0.31 -20.68 8.33
CA MET A 56 -0.26 -20.06 7.13
C MET A 56 -0.44 -18.55 7.32
N ARG A 57 0.05 -17.77 6.36
CA ARG A 57 -0.22 -16.31 6.29
C ARG A 57 -1.72 -16.09 6.08
N GLN A 58 -2.36 -15.39 7.02
CA GLN A 58 -3.80 -15.17 7.04
C GLN A 58 -4.30 -14.27 5.88
N SER A 59 -5.48 -14.60 5.34
CA SER A 59 -6.25 -13.71 4.44
C SER A 59 -7.28 -12.97 5.30
N VAL A 60 -6.93 -11.77 5.78
CA VAL A 60 -7.71 -11.07 6.82
C VAL A 60 -9.02 -10.49 6.24
N ASP A 61 -9.05 -10.23 4.94
CA ASP A 61 -10.22 -9.92 4.11
C ASP A 61 -11.32 -11.01 4.02
N PHE A 62 -11.14 -12.20 4.60
CA PHE A 62 -12.03 -13.35 4.35
C PHE A 62 -13.47 -13.10 4.80
N LEU A 63 -13.68 -12.48 5.97
CA LEU A 63 -15.01 -12.18 6.52
C LEU A 63 -15.75 -11.14 5.67
N MET A 64 -15.04 -10.12 5.17
CA MET A 64 -15.54 -9.13 4.23
C MET A 64 -16.03 -9.80 2.94
N ARG A 65 -15.24 -10.72 2.37
CA ARG A 65 -15.62 -11.47 1.17
C ARG A 65 -16.78 -12.43 1.41
N MET A 66 -16.95 -12.99 2.61
CA MET A 66 -18.15 -13.77 2.94
C MET A 66 -19.40 -12.88 2.95
N GLN A 67 -19.34 -11.69 3.54
CA GLN A 67 -20.47 -10.77 3.62
C GLN A 67 -20.87 -10.25 2.23
N LEU A 68 -19.93 -9.66 1.49
CA LEU A 68 -20.21 -9.04 0.19
C LEU A 68 -20.78 -10.05 -0.82
N ARG A 69 -20.26 -11.27 -0.86
CA ARG A 69 -20.76 -12.32 -1.78
C ARG A 69 -22.16 -12.85 -1.45
N LYS A 70 -22.65 -12.59 -0.23
CA LYS A 70 -24.04 -12.84 0.16
C LYS A 70 -24.94 -11.65 -0.19
N GLU A 71 -24.45 -10.43 0.04
CA GLU A 71 -25.19 -9.19 -0.22
C GLU A 71 -25.31 -8.93 -1.75
N ASN A 72 -24.31 -9.32 -2.54
CA ASN A 72 -24.25 -9.22 -4.00
C ASN A 72 -24.07 -10.62 -4.68
N PRO A 73 -25.16 -11.36 -4.93
CA PRO A 73 -25.12 -12.65 -5.64
C PRO A 73 -24.77 -12.49 -7.13
N SER A 74 -24.01 -13.44 -7.68
CA SER A 74 -23.57 -13.40 -9.09
C SER A 74 -24.57 -14.04 -10.07
N VAL A 75 -24.38 -13.72 -11.35
CA VAL A 75 -24.68 -14.63 -12.47
C VAL A 75 -23.87 -15.94 -12.30
N GLU A 76 -24.42 -17.06 -12.78
CA GLU A 76 -23.78 -18.38 -12.73
C GLU A 76 -22.32 -18.34 -13.24
N ILE A 77 -21.39 -18.72 -12.35
CA ILE A 77 -19.95 -18.70 -12.63
C ILE A 77 -19.58 -20.02 -13.36
N PRO A 78 -19.15 -19.99 -14.63
CA PRO A 78 -18.88 -21.21 -15.40
C PRO A 78 -17.82 -22.10 -14.75
N GLU A 79 -17.81 -23.41 -15.04
CA GLU A 79 -16.78 -24.32 -14.54
C GLU A 79 -15.37 -23.98 -15.02
N ALA A 80 -14.35 -24.46 -14.28
CA ALA A 80 -12.96 -24.17 -14.58
C ALA A 80 -12.42 -25.11 -15.66
N ILE A 81 -12.14 -24.56 -16.85
CA ILE A 81 -11.26 -25.24 -17.83
C ILE A 81 -9.86 -25.33 -17.19
N LYS A 82 -9.41 -26.56 -16.92
CA LYS A 82 -8.04 -26.84 -16.50
C LYS A 82 -7.19 -27.10 -17.74
N LEU A 83 -5.97 -26.58 -17.74
CA LEU A 83 -4.94 -26.88 -18.73
C LEU A 83 -3.79 -27.62 -18.04
N GLU A 84 -3.31 -28.70 -18.64
CA GLU A 84 -2.22 -29.53 -18.12
C GLU A 84 -0.89 -29.26 -18.82
N GLY A 85 0.20 -29.19 -18.04
CA GLY A 85 1.60 -29.30 -18.51
C GLY A 85 2.05 -28.33 -19.61
N THR A 86 1.77 -28.69 -20.86
CA THR A 86 2.19 -28.00 -22.10
C THR A 86 1.05 -27.85 -23.11
N GLU A 87 -0.21 -28.01 -22.69
CA GLU A 87 -1.37 -27.75 -23.55
C GLU A 87 -1.40 -26.30 -24.07
N GLN A 88 -1.91 -26.12 -25.28
CA GLN A 88 -2.07 -24.78 -25.87
C GLN A 88 -3.22 -24.02 -25.21
N ILE A 89 -2.98 -22.75 -24.91
CA ILE A 89 -3.99 -21.84 -24.36
C ILE A 89 -5.01 -21.53 -25.47
N THR A 90 -6.25 -22.00 -25.31
CA THR A 90 -7.34 -21.71 -26.26
C THR A 90 -8.06 -20.41 -25.92
N GLU A 91 -8.64 -19.73 -26.91
CA GLU A 91 -9.45 -18.52 -26.70
C GLU A 91 -10.62 -18.80 -25.75
N GLN A 92 -11.25 -19.98 -25.86
CA GLN A 92 -12.28 -20.45 -24.93
C GLN A 92 -11.79 -20.57 -23.48
N ALA A 93 -10.55 -21.03 -23.25
CA ALA A 93 -9.96 -21.10 -21.91
C ALA A 93 -9.68 -19.70 -21.33
N VAL A 94 -9.19 -18.77 -22.15
CA VAL A 94 -8.99 -17.36 -21.77
C VAL A 94 -10.33 -16.71 -21.44
N GLU A 95 -11.32 -16.81 -22.33
CA GLU A 95 -12.64 -16.21 -22.12
C GLU A 95 -13.35 -16.81 -20.91
N THR A 96 -13.34 -18.13 -20.72
CA THR A 96 -13.97 -18.77 -19.56
C THR A 96 -13.28 -18.34 -18.27
N THR A 97 -11.96 -18.20 -18.27
CA THR A 97 -11.20 -17.68 -17.13
C THR A 97 -11.54 -16.22 -16.85
N LEU A 98 -11.66 -15.37 -17.87
CA LEU A 98 -12.11 -13.98 -17.75
C LEU A 98 -13.54 -13.88 -17.19
N LYS A 99 -14.50 -14.62 -17.75
CA LYS A 99 -15.89 -14.68 -17.28
C LYS A 99 -15.96 -15.10 -15.81
N ARG A 100 -15.18 -16.11 -15.41
CA ARG A 100 -15.05 -16.55 -14.01
C ARG A 100 -14.43 -15.48 -13.11
N ALA A 101 -13.36 -14.83 -13.54
CA ALA A 101 -12.64 -13.84 -12.74
C ALA A 101 -13.46 -12.56 -12.54
N VAL A 102 -14.07 -12.03 -13.61
CA VAL A 102 -14.96 -10.85 -13.57
C VAL A 102 -16.23 -11.17 -12.78
N GLY A 103 -16.87 -12.33 -13.03
CA GLY A 103 -18.06 -12.77 -12.30
C GLY A 103 -17.82 -13.08 -10.83
N TYR A 104 -16.58 -13.40 -10.43
CA TYR A 104 -16.21 -13.42 -9.02
C TYR A 104 -15.95 -12.00 -8.48
N PHE A 105 -15.24 -11.16 -9.22
CA PHE A 105 -14.82 -9.84 -8.75
C PHE A 105 -16.02 -8.88 -8.55
N SER A 106 -17.08 -8.98 -9.37
CA SER A 106 -18.34 -8.24 -9.14
C SER A 106 -19.01 -8.57 -7.80
N THR A 107 -18.97 -9.83 -7.34
CA THR A 107 -19.56 -10.24 -6.04
C THR A 107 -18.86 -9.68 -4.80
N ILE A 108 -17.73 -8.98 -4.98
CA ILE A 108 -17.02 -8.29 -3.90
C ILE A 108 -16.91 -6.78 -4.14
N GLN A 109 -17.72 -6.23 -5.05
CA GLN A 109 -18.06 -4.82 -5.10
C GLN A 109 -19.01 -4.48 -3.92
N ALA A 110 -18.97 -3.25 -3.43
CA ALA A 110 -19.94 -2.71 -2.48
C ALA A 110 -21.14 -2.05 -3.19
N HIS A 111 -22.18 -1.73 -2.42
CA HIS A 111 -23.41 -1.11 -2.95
C HIS A 111 -23.22 0.38 -3.35
N ASP A 112 -22.16 1.02 -2.86
CA ASP A 112 -21.66 2.36 -3.22
C ASP A 112 -20.50 2.30 -4.23
N GLY A 113 -20.50 1.27 -5.09
CA GLY A 113 -19.73 1.19 -6.32
C GLY A 113 -18.26 0.79 -6.20
N HIS A 114 -17.61 0.98 -5.05
CA HIS A 114 -16.19 0.61 -4.91
C HIS A 114 -15.98 -0.87 -4.57
N TRP A 115 -14.71 -1.26 -4.47
CA TRP A 115 -14.28 -2.56 -3.97
C TRP A 115 -13.64 -2.40 -2.59
N PRO A 116 -14.33 -2.77 -1.50
CA PRO A 116 -13.72 -2.95 -0.19
C PRO A 116 -12.47 -3.82 -0.30
N ALA A 117 -11.36 -3.30 0.21
CA ALA A 117 -10.05 -3.88 0.03
C ALA A 117 -9.26 -3.76 1.33
N GLU A 118 -8.62 -4.84 1.75
CA GLU A 118 -7.74 -4.81 2.91
C GLU A 118 -6.37 -4.20 2.52
N SER A 119 -5.86 -3.28 3.35
CA SER A 119 -4.57 -2.62 3.17
C SER A 119 -3.71 -2.73 4.44
N ALA A 120 -3.42 -3.96 4.86
CA ALA A 120 -2.50 -4.30 5.95
C ALA A 120 -1.19 -4.90 5.41
N GLY A 121 -0.26 -5.24 6.31
CA GLY A 121 1.05 -5.81 5.96
C GLY A 121 2.13 -5.57 7.03
N PRO A 122 2.28 -4.33 7.54
CA PRO A 122 3.13 -4.04 8.70
C PRO A 122 2.58 -4.70 9.96
N LEU A 123 3.47 -5.32 10.75
CA LEU A 123 3.11 -6.12 11.92
C LEU A 123 2.94 -5.30 13.21
N PHE A 124 2.95 -3.96 13.15
CA PHE A 124 2.74 -3.10 14.33
C PHE A 124 1.27 -2.96 14.78
N LEU A 125 0.35 -3.75 14.21
CA LEU A 125 -1.10 -3.68 14.49
C LEU A 125 -1.67 -4.99 15.04
N LEU A 126 -1.47 -6.13 14.36
CA LEU A 126 -1.88 -7.47 14.81
C LEU A 126 -0.93 -8.56 14.28
N PRO A 127 -0.80 -9.72 14.95
CA PRO A 127 0.39 -10.56 14.84
C PRO A 127 0.28 -11.76 13.89
N ALA A 128 1.41 -12.17 13.33
CA ALA A 128 1.74 -13.55 12.97
C ALA A 128 3.18 -13.84 13.44
N LEU A 129 3.35 -14.81 14.35
CA LEU A 129 4.67 -15.21 14.88
C LEU A 129 5.46 -15.92 13.76
N THR A 130 6.77 -15.71 13.69
CA THR A 130 7.65 -16.48 12.79
C THR A 130 8.18 -17.76 13.46
N GLU A 131 8.72 -18.68 12.68
CA GLU A 131 9.22 -19.98 13.16
C GLU A 131 10.33 -19.87 14.21
N ASP A 132 11.07 -18.76 14.24
CA ASP A 132 12.12 -18.50 15.25
C ASP A 132 11.57 -18.08 16.63
N GLY A 133 10.26 -17.84 16.74
CA GLY A 133 9.60 -17.40 17.96
C GLY A 133 9.53 -15.88 18.17
N GLY A 134 9.92 -15.06 17.18
CA GLY A 134 9.73 -13.61 17.19
C GLY A 134 8.63 -13.13 16.23
N TRP A 135 8.58 -11.82 15.98
CA TRP A 135 7.74 -11.17 14.98
C TRP A 135 8.54 -10.17 14.14
N GLY A 136 8.36 -10.18 12.82
CA GLY A 136 9.04 -9.26 11.91
C GLY A 136 8.42 -7.87 11.83
N PHE A 137 8.99 -7.00 10.98
CA PHE A 137 8.42 -5.68 10.67
C PHE A 137 7.12 -5.78 9.83
N HIS A 138 7.00 -6.83 9.01
CA HIS A 138 5.86 -7.13 8.14
C HIS A 138 5.68 -8.65 8.01
N ILE A 139 4.50 -9.10 7.56
CA ILE A 139 4.08 -10.53 7.51
C ILE A 139 4.97 -11.49 6.67
N GLU A 140 6.00 -10.97 6.00
CA GLU A 140 6.96 -11.77 5.23
C GLU A 140 8.41 -11.67 5.74
N GLY A 141 8.69 -10.72 6.62
CA GLY A 141 10.03 -10.44 7.13
C GLY A 141 10.47 -11.41 8.22
N GLN A 142 11.78 -11.53 8.39
CA GLN A 142 12.38 -12.15 9.58
C GLN A 142 12.06 -11.31 10.84
N SER A 143 12.16 -11.94 12.00
CA SER A 143 11.89 -11.29 13.29
C SER A 143 12.78 -10.09 13.56
N THR A 144 12.20 -9.04 14.13
CA THR A 144 12.86 -7.78 14.50
C THR A 144 12.57 -7.46 15.97
N MET A 145 13.42 -6.67 16.61
CA MET A 145 13.19 -6.21 17.98
C MET A 145 11.95 -5.31 18.05
N PHE A 146 11.80 -4.38 17.11
CA PHE A 146 10.60 -3.57 16.97
C PHE A 146 9.32 -4.41 16.81
N GLY A 147 9.33 -5.37 15.87
CA GLY A 147 8.19 -6.24 15.60
C GLY A 147 7.85 -7.11 16.81
N SER A 148 8.86 -7.77 17.38
CA SER A 148 8.69 -8.71 18.49
C SER A 148 8.22 -8.01 19.78
N ALA A 149 8.87 -6.92 20.17
CA ALA A 149 8.51 -6.18 21.37
C ALA A 149 7.08 -5.62 21.29
N LEU A 150 6.70 -5.05 20.14
CA LEU A 150 5.39 -4.42 19.99
C LEU A 150 4.24 -5.43 19.88
N ASN A 151 4.45 -6.58 19.23
CA ASN A 151 3.46 -7.66 19.21
C ASN A 151 3.31 -8.32 20.58
N TYR A 152 4.41 -8.59 21.29
CA TYR A 152 4.36 -9.11 22.65
C TYR A 152 3.61 -8.16 23.58
N ILE A 153 3.95 -6.86 23.59
CA ILE A 153 3.25 -5.86 24.41
C ILE A 153 1.76 -5.78 24.05
N THR A 154 1.42 -5.82 22.76
CA THR A 154 0.02 -5.82 22.29
C THR A 154 -0.75 -7.05 22.79
N LEU A 155 -0.17 -8.25 22.72
CA LEU A 155 -0.80 -9.48 23.23
C LEU A 155 -0.97 -9.45 24.76
N ARG A 156 0.04 -8.97 25.50
CA ARG A 156 -0.06 -8.78 26.96
C ARG A 156 -1.09 -7.70 27.36
N LEU A 157 -1.35 -6.71 26.50
CA LEU A 157 -2.43 -5.72 26.67
C LEU A 157 -3.82 -6.28 26.33
N LEU A 158 -3.91 -7.22 25.37
CA LEU A 158 -5.15 -7.93 25.01
C LEU A 158 -5.54 -9.02 26.01
N GLY A 159 -4.64 -9.38 26.94
CA GLY A 159 -4.92 -10.26 28.08
C GLY A 159 -4.20 -11.60 28.08
N GLU A 160 -3.39 -11.90 27.05
CA GLU A 160 -2.55 -13.10 27.02
C GLU A 160 -1.52 -13.04 28.18
N GLY A 161 -1.37 -14.14 28.90
CA GLY A 161 -0.34 -14.32 29.93
C GLY A 161 1.09 -14.32 29.36
N PRO A 162 2.12 -14.30 30.24
CA PRO A 162 3.50 -14.36 29.81
C PRO A 162 3.86 -15.71 29.17
N ASP A 163 3.17 -16.79 29.55
CA ASP A 163 3.47 -18.16 29.12
C ASP A 163 2.31 -18.79 28.34
N ASP A 164 1.39 -17.95 27.85
CA ASP A 164 0.20 -18.35 27.11
C ASP A 164 0.50 -18.60 25.61
N GLY A 165 -0.51 -19.12 24.91
CA GLY A 165 -0.45 -19.43 23.50
C GLY A 165 -0.33 -20.93 23.22
N GLU A 166 -0.07 -21.25 21.95
CA GLU A 166 0.08 -22.64 21.46
C GLU A 166 1.58 -22.88 21.21
N ASP A 167 2.10 -24.00 21.70
CA ASP A 167 3.53 -24.28 21.85
C ASP A 167 4.32 -23.16 22.57
N ASP A 168 3.78 -22.70 23.71
CA ASP A 168 4.37 -21.65 24.57
C ASP A 168 4.72 -20.35 23.81
N ALA A 169 3.90 -19.95 22.84
CA ALA A 169 4.18 -18.84 21.92
C ALA A 169 4.60 -17.54 22.60
N MET A 170 3.99 -17.14 23.73
CA MET A 170 4.40 -15.95 24.47
C MET A 170 5.76 -16.12 25.15
N ALA A 171 6.06 -17.30 25.71
CA ALA A 171 7.37 -17.58 26.29
C ALA A 171 8.49 -17.63 25.21
N ARG A 172 8.18 -18.11 24.00
CA ARG A 172 9.07 -18.01 22.83
C ARG A 172 9.31 -16.55 22.42
N GLY A 173 8.24 -15.75 22.33
CA GLY A 173 8.30 -14.31 22.08
C GLY A 173 9.20 -13.56 23.05
N ARG A 174 9.02 -13.80 24.35
CA ARG A 174 9.87 -13.22 25.41
C ARG A 174 11.32 -13.71 25.31
N ARG A 175 11.55 -15.00 25.04
CA ARG A 175 12.89 -15.57 24.89
C ARG A 175 13.62 -14.93 23.72
N TRP A 176 12.99 -14.83 22.54
CA TRP A 176 13.57 -14.17 21.37
C TRP A 176 13.99 -12.74 21.69
N ILE A 177 13.11 -11.96 22.35
CA ILE A 177 13.40 -10.59 22.78
C ILE A 177 14.62 -10.52 23.72
N LEU A 178 14.71 -11.41 24.71
CA LEU A 178 15.83 -11.40 25.67
C LEU A 178 17.15 -11.87 25.05
N ASP A 179 17.11 -12.91 24.22
CA ASP A 179 18.29 -13.46 23.54
C ASP A 179 18.91 -12.46 22.54
N HIS A 180 18.09 -11.58 21.94
CA HIS A 180 18.54 -10.47 21.09
C HIS A 180 18.78 -9.16 21.88
N GLY A 181 18.99 -9.24 23.20
CA GLY A 181 19.49 -8.15 24.05
C GLY A 181 18.42 -7.41 24.88
N GLY A 182 17.13 -7.69 24.68
CA GLY A 182 16.01 -6.99 25.31
C GLY A 182 15.70 -5.65 24.67
N VAL A 183 14.64 -4.98 25.16
CA VAL A 183 14.09 -3.75 24.54
C VAL A 183 14.91 -2.50 24.94
N ILE A 184 16.20 -2.51 24.64
CA ILE A 184 17.19 -1.47 25.00
C ILE A 184 17.70 -0.77 23.73
N GLY A 185 16.93 0.18 23.20
CA GLY A 185 17.37 0.99 22.06
C GLY A 185 16.31 1.91 21.47
N LYS A 186 16.65 2.53 20.32
CA LYS A 186 15.70 3.27 19.48
C LYS A 186 14.84 2.31 18.67
N MET A 187 13.55 2.60 18.60
CA MET A 187 12.62 2.02 17.62
C MET A 187 12.55 2.92 16.38
N LEU A 188 12.52 2.33 15.19
CA LEU A 188 12.44 3.08 13.93
C LEU A 188 11.07 3.75 13.74
N SER A 189 11.10 4.99 13.26
CA SER A 189 9.93 5.75 12.85
C SER A 189 10.31 6.71 11.72
N TYR A 190 9.38 6.96 10.80
CA TYR A 190 9.62 7.72 9.57
C TYR A 190 8.47 8.72 9.31
N CYS A 191 8.78 9.75 8.50
CA CYS A 191 7.88 10.83 8.06
C CYS A 191 7.53 11.90 9.12
N ARG A 192 7.38 13.15 8.65
CA ARG A 192 7.09 14.35 9.48
C ARG A 192 5.83 14.20 10.32
N LEU A 193 4.78 13.57 9.79
CA LEU A 193 3.48 13.51 10.45
C LEU A 193 3.51 12.59 11.67
N VAL A 194 4.25 11.47 11.64
CA VAL A 194 4.49 10.63 12.82
C VAL A 194 5.47 11.30 13.80
N TYR A 195 6.52 11.96 13.32
CA TYR A 195 7.45 12.70 14.19
C TYR A 195 6.79 13.89 14.92
N LEU A 196 5.68 14.44 14.43
CA LEU A 196 4.99 15.59 15.00
C LEU A 196 4.36 15.31 16.39
N PRO A 197 3.44 14.33 16.58
CA PRO A 197 2.93 13.95 17.89
C PRO A 197 4.01 13.27 18.75
N MET A 198 4.96 12.52 18.19
CA MET A 198 6.11 12.00 18.95
C MET A 198 6.92 13.14 19.57
N SER A 199 7.17 14.23 18.83
CA SER A 199 7.85 15.43 19.34
C SER A 199 7.01 16.16 20.39
N TYR A 200 5.68 16.17 20.26
CA TYR A 200 4.79 16.70 21.30
C TYR A 200 4.93 15.93 22.62
N LEU A 201 4.79 14.60 22.56
CA LEU A 201 4.87 13.71 23.73
C LEU A 201 6.25 13.76 24.39
N TYR A 202 7.33 13.74 23.60
CA TYR A 202 8.70 13.92 24.08
C TYR A 202 8.90 15.29 24.74
N GLY A 203 8.49 16.38 24.08
CA GLY A 203 8.62 17.74 24.59
C GLY A 203 7.80 17.99 25.86
N LYS A 204 6.64 17.33 26.00
CA LYS A 204 5.80 17.28 27.21
C LYS A 204 6.31 16.34 28.31
N ARG A 205 7.24 15.44 28.00
CA ARG A 205 7.66 14.32 28.88
C ARG A 205 6.47 13.47 29.35
N PHE A 206 5.57 13.10 28.44
CA PHE A 206 4.40 12.29 28.78
C PHE A 206 4.80 10.90 29.29
N VAL A 207 4.20 10.46 30.40
CA VAL A 207 4.41 9.14 31.01
C VAL A 207 3.07 8.58 31.44
N ALA A 208 2.77 7.33 31.07
CA ALA A 208 1.54 6.64 31.49
C ALA A 208 1.59 6.23 32.97
N PRO A 209 0.45 6.11 33.67
CA PRO A 209 0.40 5.59 35.04
C PRO A 209 1.02 4.20 35.14
N ILE A 210 1.87 3.96 36.16
CA ILE A 210 2.56 2.68 36.32
C ILE A 210 1.61 1.63 36.92
N THR A 211 1.02 0.81 36.05
CA THR A 211 0.16 -0.32 36.41
C THR A 211 0.97 -1.59 36.72
N GLU A 212 0.34 -2.59 37.33
CA GLU A 212 0.93 -3.93 37.52
C GLU A 212 1.39 -4.58 36.21
N LEU A 213 0.64 -4.36 35.11
CA LEU A 213 1.04 -4.81 33.78
C LEU A 213 2.37 -4.15 33.34
N ILE A 214 2.51 -2.83 33.53
CA ILE A 214 3.77 -2.12 33.22
C ILE A 214 4.92 -2.58 34.11
N GLN A 215 4.66 -2.86 35.39
CA GLN A 215 5.66 -3.47 36.28
C GLN A 215 6.06 -4.87 35.80
N SER A 216 5.13 -5.66 35.27
CA SER A 216 5.41 -6.99 34.72
C SER A 216 6.22 -6.91 33.43
N LEU A 217 5.82 -6.07 32.48
CA LEU A 217 6.57 -5.82 31.24
C LEU A 217 8.01 -5.33 31.52
N ARG A 218 8.23 -4.54 32.58
CA ARG A 218 9.58 -4.14 33.05
C ARG A 218 10.44 -5.28 33.61
N ARG A 219 9.84 -6.39 34.02
CA ARG A 219 10.54 -7.63 34.43
C ARG A 219 10.68 -8.62 33.27
N GLU A 220 9.78 -8.57 32.29
CA GLU A 220 9.71 -9.51 31.17
C GLU A 220 10.62 -9.13 29.98
N LEU A 221 10.84 -7.85 29.72
CA LEU A 221 11.40 -7.35 28.43
C LEU A 221 12.86 -6.88 28.47
N TYR A 222 13.53 -6.97 29.62
CA TYR A 222 14.87 -6.41 29.81
C TYR A 222 15.83 -7.48 30.34
N THR A 223 17.04 -7.52 29.76
CA THR A 223 18.12 -8.46 30.09
C THR A 223 18.85 -8.15 31.42
N GLN A 224 18.53 -7.01 32.04
CA GLN A 224 19.05 -6.56 33.33
C GLN A 224 17.93 -5.85 34.13
N PRO A 225 18.07 -5.68 35.46
CA PRO A 225 17.06 -4.98 36.26
C PRO A 225 16.79 -3.57 35.73
N TYR A 226 15.50 -3.21 35.58
CA TYR A 226 15.07 -1.94 34.97
C TYR A 226 15.64 -0.68 35.66
N SER A 227 15.96 -0.78 36.96
CA SER A 227 16.60 0.27 37.77
C SER A 227 18.09 0.50 37.46
N GLU A 228 18.75 -0.45 36.79
CA GLU A 228 20.20 -0.46 36.52
C GLU A 228 20.54 -0.10 35.06
N ILE A 229 19.53 0.15 34.22
CA ILE A 229 19.71 0.45 32.80
C ILE A 229 20.31 1.85 32.64
N ASP A 230 21.45 1.95 31.96
CA ASP A 230 22.00 3.23 31.52
C ASP A 230 21.23 3.77 30.31
N TRP A 231 20.18 4.53 30.59
CA TRP A 231 19.36 5.25 29.61
C TRP A 231 20.12 6.35 28.85
N ASN A 232 21.38 6.66 29.19
CA ASN A 232 22.23 7.52 28.37
C ASN A 232 22.90 6.73 27.25
N LYS A 233 23.50 5.58 27.59
CA LYS A 233 24.07 4.63 26.62
C LYS A 233 22.99 4.08 25.69
N ALA A 234 21.81 3.74 26.21
CA ALA A 234 20.70 3.17 25.44
C ALA A 234 20.13 4.09 24.33
N ARG A 235 20.44 5.41 24.34
CA ARG A 235 20.01 6.31 23.26
C ARG A 235 20.67 6.01 21.91
N ASN A 236 21.82 5.33 21.92
CA ASN A 236 22.59 5.03 20.71
C ASN A 236 22.68 3.52 20.45
N THR A 237 21.96 2.69 21.20
CA THR A 237 21.79 1.26 20.88
C THR A 237 20.56 1.05 19.98
N CYS A 238 20.65 0.04 19.13
CA CYS A 238 19.59 -0.51 18.32
C CYS A 238 19.88 -2.01 18.17
N ALA A 239 18.86 -2.85 17.99
CA ALA A 239 19.09 -4.25 17.61
C ALA A 239 19.73 -4.30 16.22
N LYS A 240 20.59 -5.28 15.96
CA LYS A 240 21.26 -5.43 14.66
C LYS A 240 20.24 -5.75 13.56
N GLU A 241 19.20 -6.47 13.96
CA GLU A 241 18.05 -6.94 13.19
C GLU A 241 17.14 -5.77 12.75
N ASP A 242 17.20 -4.64 13.48
CA ASP A 242 16.45 -3.40 13.20
C ASP A 242 17.30 -2.37 12.43
N LEU A 243 18.63 -2.55 12.35
CA LEU A 243 19.58 -1.57 11.83
C LEU A 243 19.73 -1.64 10.31
N TYR A 244 18.65 -1.31 9.58
CA TYR A 244 18.66 -1.24 8.10
C TYR A 244 19.67 -0.22 7.54
N HIS A 245 19.95 0.86 8.28
CA HIS A 245 20.92 1.89 7.92
C HIS A 245 21.73 2.30 9.16
N GLU A 246 23.06 2.19 9.08
CA GLU A 246 23.96 2.70 10.12
C GLU A 246 23.87 4.22 10.25
N HIS A 247 23.98 4.75 11.47
CA HIS A 247 23.99 6.20 11.68
C HIS A 247 25.34 6.80 11.22
N PRO A 248 25.34 7.83 10.35
CA PRO A 248 26.55 8.59 10.07
C PRO A 248 27.06 9.28 11.34
N LEU A 249 28.38 9.31 11.57
CA LEU A 249 28.99 9.93 12.76
C LEU A 249 28.50 11.36 13.04
N VAL A 250 28.24 12.15 11.99
CA VAL A 250 27.68 13.51 12.09
C VAL A 250 26.28 13.55 12.74
N GLN A 251 25.46 12.51 12.54
CA GLN A 251 24.13 12.36 13.13
C GLN A 251 24.22 12.09 14.63
N ASP A 252 25.11 11.19 15.05
CA ASP A 252 25.33 10.89 16.47
C ASP A 252 25.99 12.06 17.22
N VAL A 253 26.89 12.81 16.57
CA VAL A 253 27.46 14.06 17.11
C VAL A 253 26.36 15.12 17.28
N LEU A 254 25.49 15.30 16.29
CA LEU A 254 24.37 16.25 16.35
C LEU A 254 23.36 15.87 17.44
N TRP A 255 22.95 14.60 17.51
CA TRP A 255 22.07 14.09 18.57
C TRP A 255 22.71 14.18 19.96
N GLY A 256 24.02 13.89 20.06
CA GLY A 256 24.80 14.07 21.28
C GLY A 256 24.82 15.52 21.76
N PHE A 257 25.02 16.47 20.85
CA PHE A 257 24.96 17.91 21.16
C PHE A 257 23.55 18.35 21.61
N LEU A 258 22.53 17.98 20.83
CA LEU A 258 21.13 18.30 21.13
C LEU A 258 20.70 17.76 22.49
N HIS A 259 21.10 16.55 22.86
CA HIS A 259 20.75 15.97 24.15
C HIS A 259 21.54 16.57 25.32
N HIS A 260 22.87 16.68 25.23
CA HIS A 260 23.67 17.04 26.42
C HIS A 260 23.79 18.56 26.64
N PHE A 261 23.56 19.38 25.60
CA PHE A 261 23.65 20.84 25.70
C PHE A 261 22.30 21.51 25.46
N THR A 262 21.64 21.24 24.32
CA THR A 262 20.40 21.96 23.96
C THR A 262 19.22 21.60 24.87
N GLU A 263 19.02 20.33 25.19
CA GLU A 263 17.89 19.89 26.04
C GLU A 263 17.97 20.48 27.47
N PRO A 264 19.08 20.44 28.23
CA PRO A 264 19.20 21.12 29.52
C PRO A 264 18.94 22.62 29.48
N ILE A 265 19.35 23.31 28.40
CA ILE A 265 19.06 24.73 28.18
C ILE A 265 17.55 24.94 27.98
N LEU A 266 16.91 24.15 27.10
CA LEU A 266 15.48 24.23 26.81
C LEU A 266 14.55 23.79 27.97
N ASN A 267 15.08 23.37 29.12
CA ASN A 267 14.32 23.15 30.36
C ASN A 267 14.49 24.30 31.37
N ARG A 268 15.28 25.34 31.06
CA ARG A 268 15.52 26.49 31.94
C ARG A 268 14.89 27.76 31.37
N TRP A 269 14.43 28.65 32.25
CA TRP A 269 13.98 29.99 31.86
C TRP A 269 15.18 30.83 31.36
N PRO A 270 15.03 31.67 30.32
CA PRO A 270 13.82 31.93 29.53
C PRO A 270 13.60 30.94 28.37
N PHE A 271 14.57 30.06 28.07
CA PHE A 271 14.55 29.16 26.92
C PHE A 271 13.42 28.11 26.95
N SER A 272 12.84 27.80 28.11
CA SER A 272 11.61 27.01 28.23
C SER A 272 10.47 27.58 27.38
N LYS A 273 10.39 28.92 27.22
CA LYS A 273 9.39 29.58 26.37
C LYS A 273 9.49 29.18 24.90
N LEU A 274 10.68 28.78 24.43
CA LEU A 274 10.85 28.24 23.07
C LEU A 274 10.25 26.84 22.95
N ARG A 275 10.39 25.98 23.98
CA ARG A 275 9.71 24.68 24.08
C ARG A 275 8.19 24.87 24.16
N GLU A 276 7.72 25.80 25.00
CA GLU A 276 6.30 26.14 25.13
C GLU A 276 5.70 26.60 23.79
N LYS A 277 6.38 27.51 23.08
CA LYS A 277 5.98 27.95 21.73
C LYS A 277 5.99 26.81 20.72
N ALA A 278 7.05 26.00 20.69
CA ALA A 278 7.15 24.85 19.79
C ALA A 278 6.02 23.84 20.04
N LEU A 279 5.72 23.51 21.30
CA LEU A 279 4.60 22.64 21.66
C LEU A 279 3.24 23.21 21.24
N LYS A 280 3.05 24.54 21.33
CA LYS A 280 1.83 25.20 20.81
C LYS A 280 1.70 25.02 19.30
N THR A 281 2.76 25.33 18.54
CA THR A 281 2.76 25.18 17.07
C THR A 281 2.66 23.73 16.60
N ILE A 282 3.23 22.79 17.34
CA ILE A 282 3.04 21.35 17.09
C ILE A 282 1.58 20.96 17.27
N MET A 283 0.92 21.40 18.36
CA MET A 283 -0.50 21.14 18.59
C MET A 283 -1.40 21.85 17.56
N GLU A 284 -1.04 23.05 17.11
CA GLU A 284 -1.73 23.77 16.02
C GLU A 284 -1.69 22.97 14.71
N HIS A 285 -0.55 22.33 14.37
CA HIS A 285 -0.47 21.44 13.21
C HIS A 285 -1.21 20.11 13.41
N ILE A 286 -1.16 19.48 14.59
CA ILE A 286 -1.89 18.24 14.88
C ILE A 286 -3.41 18.48 14.77
N HIS A 287 -3.93 19.48 15.48
CA HIS A 287 -5.35 19.78 15.47
C HIS A 287 -5.86 20.21 14.07
N TYR A 288 -5.03 20.91 13.29
CA TYR A 288 -5.34 21.21 11.90
C TYR A 288 -5.48 19.93 11.04
N GLU A 289 -4.59 18.96 11.21
CA GLU A 289 -4.63 17.70 10.48
C GLU A 289 -5.80 16.82 10.90
N ASP A 290 -6.05 16.70 12.22
CA ASP A 290 -7.24 16.06 12.79
C ASP A 290 -8.54 16.60 12.16
N VAL A 291 -8.70 17.93 12.13
CA VAL A 291 -9.90 18.58 11.60
C VAL A 291 -10.03 18.43 10.08
N ASN A 292 -8.95 18.62 9.31
CA ASN A 292 -9.01 18.57 7.85
C ASN A 292 -9.09 17.13 7.30
N SER A 293 -8.64 16.12 8.06
CA SER A 293 -8.80 14.69 7.75
C SER A 293 -10.01 14.04 8.43
N ARG A 294 -10.79 14.79 9.25
CA ARG A 294 -11.92 14.28 10.05
C ARG A 294 -11.53 13.10 10.95
N TYR A 295 -10.37 13.21 11.61
CA TYR A 295 -9.77 12.19 12.46
C TYR A 295 -9.58 10.84 11.73
N LEU A 296 -9.15 10.90 10.46
CA LEU A 296 -8.69 9.77 9.65
C LEU A 296 -7.17 9.82 9.41
N CYS A 297 -6.58 11.01 9.39
CA CYS A 297 -5.16 11.27 9.20
C CYS A 297 -4.58 10.61 7.93
N THR A 298 -3.26 10.37 7.81
CA THR A 298 -2.64 9.92 6.55
C THR A 298 -2.52 8.41 6.39
N ALA A 299 -2.09 7.69 7.42
CA ALA A 299 -1.75 6.28 7.33
C ALA A 299 -1.96 5.56 8.67
N CYS A 300 -1.83 4.24 8.68
CA CYS A 300 -2.21 3.34 9.79
C CYS A 300 -1.52 3.53 11.14
N ILE A 301 -0.42 4.30 11.21
CA ILE A 301 0.18 4.76 12.48
C ILE A 301 -0.67 5.88 13.14
N GLU A 302 -1.59 6.46 12.37
CA GLU A 302 -2.57 7.47 12.76
C GLU A 302 -4.01 6.91 12.63
N LYS A 303 -4.38 6.32 11.46
CA LYS A 303 -5.58 5.47 11.26
C LYS A 303 -5.57 4.67 9.93
N VAL A 304 -6.27 3.54 9.87
CA VAL A 304 -6.34 2.64 8.70
C VAL A 304 -7.55 2.98 7.81
N VAL A 305 -7.38 3.11 6.49
CA VAL A 305 -8.49 3.28 5.51
C VAL A 305 -8.15 2.62 4.15
N SER A 306 -9.18 2.29 3.35
CA SER A 306 -9.14 1.52 2.10
C SER A 306 -9.53 2.35 0.85
N LEU A 307 -9.25 1.82 -0.36
CA LEU A 307 -9.44 2.46 -1.68
C LEU A 307 -10.91 2.59 -2.16
N GLN A 308 -11.18 3.60 -3.00
CA GLN A 308 -12.50 3.91 -3.58
C GLN A 308 -12.55 3.82 -5.12
N PHE A 309 -13.70 3.40 -5.67
CA PHE A 309 -14.08 3.53 -7.08
C PHE A 309 -15.55 3.97 -7.21
N GLU A 310 -15.83 5.25 -6.92
CA GLU A 310 -17.10 5.89 -7.32
C GLU A 310 -16.81 7.32 -7.81
N TYR A 311 -17.15 7.60 -9.06
CA TYR A 311 -16.47 8.64 -9.85
C TYR A 311 -16.74 10.08 -9.37
N ASN A 312 -18.00 10.54 -9.40
CA ASN A 312 -18.38 11.93 -9.09
C ASN A 312 -18.20 12.32 -7.60
N LEU A 313 -17.81 11.37 -6.75
CA LEU A 313 -17.84 11.46 -5.29
C LEU A 313 -16.47 11.19 -4.65
N SER A 314 -15.48 10.70 -5.43
CA SER A 314 -14.09 10.51 -4.98
C SER A 314 -13.19 11.73 -5.23
N VAL A 315 -13.52 12.60 -6.19
CA VAL A 315 -12.78 13.85 -6.49
C VAL A 315 -12.88 14.84 -5.34
N ILE A 316 -11.74 15.28 -4.82
CA ILE A 316 -11.67 16.29 -3.75
C ILE A 316 -12.22 17.63 -4.26
N ARG A 317 -13.38 18.06 -3.74
CA ARG A 317 -14.13 19.23 -4.27
C ARG A 317 -13.56 20.59 -3.85
N GLU A 318 -12.82 20.64 -2.75
CA GLU A 318 -12.26 21.86 -2.14
C GLU A 318 -10.84 21.63 -1.60
N ASN A 319 -10.04 22.70 -1.51
CA ASN A 319 -8.73 22.63 -0.86
C ASN A 319 -8.90 22.56 0.67
N PRO A 320 -7.86 22.16 1.44
CA PRO A 320 -7.94 22.15 2.90
C PRO A 320 -8.18 23.56 3.44
N SER A 321 -8.85 23.65 4.59
CA SER A 321 -9.33 24.92 5.15
C SER A 321 -8.20 25.88 5.53
N GLY A 322 -8.48 27.19 5.54
CA GLY A 322 -7.52 28.22 5.95
C GLY A 322 -6.29 28.32 5.04
N ASN A 323 -5.15 28.76 5.61
CA ASN A 323 -3.89 28.85 4.87
C ASN A 323 -3.16 27.51 4.81
N PHE A 324 -3.72 26.57 4.05
CA PHE A 324 -3.20 25.20 3.93
C PHE A 324 -1.72 25.12 3.48
N LYS A 325 -1.20 26.15 2.81
CA LYS A 325 0.22 26.26 2.42
C LYS A 325 1.16 26.47 3.61
N GLU A 326 0.78 27.29 4.60
CA GLU A 326 1.54 27.44 5.86
C GLU A 326 1.44 26.17 6.72
N MET A 327 0.39 25.37 6.55
CA MET A 327 0.26 24.04 7.14
C MET A 327 0.99 22.95 6.34
N TYR A 328 1.67 23.33 5.25
CA TYR A 328 2.45 22.48 4.35
C TYR A 328 1.62 21.36 3.68
N ARG A 329 0.34 21.62 3.39
CA ARG A 329 -0.50 20.77 2.51
C ARG A 329 -0.33 21.23 1.05
N HIS A 330 -0.42 20.28 0.11
CA HIS A 330 -0.49 20.59 -1.32
C HIS A 330 -1.90 21.07 -1.73
N ILE A 331 -2.03 21.66 -2.91
CA ILE A 331 -3.33 21.89 -3.58
C ILE A 331 -3.97 20.51 -3.85
N SER A 332 -5.24 20.33 -3.45
CA SER A 332 -5.96 19.06 -3.57
C SER A 332 -7.27 19.16 -4.37
N LYS A 333 -7.82 20.36 -4.57
CA LYS A 333 -9.09 20.55 -5.30
C LYS A 333 -8.99 20.06 -6.75
N GLY A 334 -9.75 19.02 -7.10
CA GLY A 334 -9.75 18.38 -8.42
C GLY A 334 -8.89 17.12 -8.51
N ALA A 335 -8.17 16.77 -7.44
CA ALA A 335 -7.33 15.58 -7.35
C ALA A 335 -8.07 14.40 -6.67
N TRP A 336 -7.49 13.20 -6.78
CA TRP A 336 -7.89 12.01 -6.02
C TRP A 336 -6.92 11.73 -4.88
N MET A 337 -7.45 11.04 -3.87
CA MET A 337 -6.75 10.48 -2.72
C MET A 337 -6.50 8.99 -2.93
N PHE A 338 -5.73 8.36 -2.03
CA PHE A 338 -5.53 6.91 -2.05
C PHE A 338 -6.69 6.11 -1.41
N SER A 339 -7.38 6.68 -0.41
CA SER A 339 -8.39 5.96 0.37
C SER A 339 -9.84 6.40 0.09
N ILE A 340 -10.38 7.34 0.89
CA ILE A 340 -11.74 7.90 0.76
C ILE A 340 -11.72 9.44 0.76
N HIS A 341 -12.75 10.07 0.17
CA HIS A 341 -12.84 11.53 0.01
C HIS A 341 -12.69 12.30 1.33
N ASP A 342 -13.20 11.76 2.44
CA ASP A 342 -13.08 12.36 3.79
C ASP A 342 -11.62 12.59 4.22
N GLN A 343 -10.66 11.82 3.71
CA GLN A 343 -9.24 11.98 4.07
C GLN A 343 -8.63 13.28 3.52
N GLY A 344 -9.05 13.72 2.33
CA GLY A 344 -8.58 14.97 1.70
C GLY A 344 -7.08 15.03 1.37
N TRP A 345 -6.36 13.91 1.37
CA TRP A 345 -4.93 13.83 1.01
C TRP A 345 -4.76 13.39 -0.44
N GLN A 346 -4.44 14.35 -1.32
CA GLN A 346 -4.19 14.05 -2.74
C GLN A 346 -2.92 13.21 -2.93
N VAL A 347 -2.94 12.32 -3.92
CA VAL A 347 -1.75 11.60 -4.40
C VAL A 347 -1.69 11.66 -5.92
N SER A 348 -0.51 11.85 -6.50
CA SER A 348 -0.33 12.13 -7.93
C SER A 348 -0.61 10.91 -8.82
N ASP A 349 -0.20 9.71 -8.42
CA ASP A 349 -0.58 8.45 -9.09
C ASP A 349 -2.10 8.22 -9.02
N SER A 350 -2.69 8.32 -7.83
CA SER A 350 -4.12 8.08 -7.60
C SER A 350 -4.98 9.08 -8.39
N THR A 351 -4.51 10.32 -8.55
CA THR A 351 -5.11 11.34 -9.43
C THR A 351 -4.97 10.99 -10.91
N ALA A 352 -3.83 10.45 -11.33
CA ALA A 352 -3.61 10.01 -12.71
C ALA A 352 -4.43 8.75 -13.06
N GLU A 353 -4.48 7.75 -12.18
CA GLU A 353 -5.31 6.55 -12.36
C GLU A 353 -6.81 6.89 -12.34
N GLY A 354 -7.25 7.75 -11.41
CA GLY A 354 -8.61 8.26 -11.35
C GLY A 354 -9.03 9.01 -12.63
N LEU A 355 -8.17 9.89 -13.15
CA LEU A 355 -8.42 10.59 -14.42
C LEU A 355 -8.38 9.65 -15.63
N LYS A 356 -7.51 8.62 -15.66
CA LYS A 356 -7.55 7.61 -16.73
C LYS A 356 -8.86 6.83 -16.72
N ALA A 357 -9.29 6.34 -15.56
CA ALA A 357 -10.56 5.64 -15.40
C ALA A 357 -11.74 6.53 -15.82
N ALA A 358 -11.74 7.80 -15.42
CA ALA A 358 -12.73 8.80 -15.82
C ALA A 358 -12.86 8.93 -17.35
N ILE A 359 -11.73 9.13 -18.04
CA ILE A 359 -11.73 9.32 -19.48
C ILE A 359 -12.16 8.05 -20.21
N LEU A 360 -11.68 6.88 -19.79
CA LEU A 360 -12.07 5.59 -20.38
C LEU A 360 -13.57 5.31 -20.19
N LEU A 361 -14.12 5.55 -19.00
CA LEU A 361 -15.56 5.39 -18.73
C LEU A 361 -16.40 6.38 -19.55
N SER A 362 -15.95 7.64 -19.71
CA SER A 362 -16.65 8.64 -20.53
C SER A 362 -16.73 8.28 -22.03
N GLN A 363 -15.89 7.35 -22.49
CA GLN A 363 -15.85 6.83 -23.86
C GLN A 363 -16.68 5.55 -24.06
N MET A 364 -17.20 4.94 -22.99
CA MET A 364 -18.04 3.74 -23.08
C MET A 364 -19.47 4.08 -23.50
N SER A 365 -20.04 3.28 -24.42
CA SER A 365 -21.39 3.48 -24.95
C SER A 365 -22.48 2.95 -24.01
N LEU A 366 -22.75 3.70 -22.93
CA LEU A 366 -23.91 3.51 -22.06
C LEU A 366 -24.70 4.82 -21.94
N GLU A 367 -25.98 4.72 -21.59
CA GLU A 367 -26.97 5.81 -21.69
C GLU A 367 -26.68 7.00 -20.76
N ASN A 368 -25.86 6.79 -19.72
CA ASN A 368 -25.37 7.83 -18.81
C ASN A 368 -24.03 8.41 -19.28
N LYS A 369 -24.06 9.30 -20.28
CA LYS A 369 -22.87 10.11 -20.61
C LYS A 369 -22.44 10.95 -19.41
N ILE A 370 -21.17 10.88 -19.04
CA ILE A 370 -20.55 11.78 -18.07
C ILE A 370 -20.56 13.20 -18.68
N GLU A 371 -21.22 14.16 -18.02
CA GLU A 371 -21.25 15.55 -18.47
C GLU A 371 -19.85 16.18 -18.41
N GLU A 372 -19.56 17.11 -19.33
CA GLU A 372 -18.21 17.69 -19.46
C GLU A 372 -17.78 18.51 -18.22
N GLU A 373 -18.73 19.02 -17.43
CA GLU A 373 -18.43 19.64 -16.12
C GLU A 373 -18.01 18.65 -15.03
N CYS A 374 -18.32 17.35 -15.18
CA CYS A 374 -17.88 16.31 -14.25
C CYS A 374 -16.43 15.88 -14.48
N LEU A 375 -15.81 16.19 -15.62
CA LEU A 375 -14.36 16.01 -15.81
C LEU A 375 -13.63 17.15 -15.10
N PRO A 376 -12.63 16.87 -14.22
CA PRO A 376 -12.07 17.89 -13.36
C PRO A 376 -11.62 19.17 -14.06
N LYS A 377 -11.84 20.30 -13.38
CA LYS A 377 -11.14 21.57 -13.63
C LYS A 377 -9.70 21.47 -13.08
N MET A 378 -9.02 20.37 -13.43
CA MET A 378 -7.68 20.01 -13.00
C MET A 378 -6.66 21.03 -13.50
N GLU A 379 -5.82 21.48 -12.59
CA GLU A 379 -4.59 22.17 -12.92
C GLU A 379 -3.48 21.15 -13.17
N VAL A 380 -2.60 21.40 -14.14
CA VAL A 380 -1.44 20.50 -14.44
C VAL A 380 -0.55 20.31 -13.21
N SER A 381 -0.49 21.30 -12.31
CA SER A 381 0.15 21.25 -10.99
C SER A 381 -0.29 20.09 -10.10
N GLN A 382 -1.47 19.50 -10.32
CA GLN A 382 -2.03 18.42 -9.49
C GLN A 382 -1.49 17.04 -9.87
N LEU A 383 -0.94 16.89 -11.08
CA LEU A 383 -0.14 15.72 -11.48
C LEU A 383 1.37 15.93 -11.24
N GLY A 384 1.71 16.91 -10.40
CA GLY A 384 3.05 17.41 -10.19
C GLY A 384 3.26 18.74 -10.90
N ASN A 385 3.72 19.75 -10.15
CA ASN A 385 4.20 21.00 -10.71
C ASN A 385 5.35 20.74 -11.71
N PRO A 386 5.38 21.39 -12.90
CA PRO A 386 6.51 21.30 -13.83
C PRO A 386 7.89 21.69 -13.26
N LYS A 387 7.93 22.26 -12.04
CA LYS A 387 9.15 22.50 -11.23
C LYS A 387 9.44 21.43 -10.17
N GLU A 388 8.45 20.70 -9.68
CA GLU A 388 8.65 19.56 -8.75
C GLU A 388 9.07 18.29 -9.50
N LEU A 389 8.66 18.14 -10.77
CA LEU A 389 9.25 17.19 -11.72
C LEU A 389 10.76 17.43 -11.97
N SER A 390 11.32 18.54 -11.47
CA SER A 390 12.75 18.84 -11.43
C SER A 390 13.37 18.90 -10.02
N GLY A 391 12.69 18.45 -8.95
CA GLY A 391 13.29 18.46 -7.61
C GLY A 391 12.57 17.65 -6.53
N GLY A 392 13.26 16.63 -6.00
CA GLY A 392 12.90 15.89 -4.78
C GLY A 392 12.07 14.61 -5.01
N LEU A 393 12.65 13.45 -4.69
CA LEU A 393 11.99 12.12 -4.64
C LEU A 393 11.00 11.84 -5.79
N ARG A 394 11.53 11.76 -7.01
CA ARG A 394 10.79 11.30 -8.20
C ARG A 394 10.75 9.76 -8.22
N TYR A 395 9.59 9.19 -8.53
CA TYR A 395 9.38 7.73 -8.64
C TYR A 395 8.92 7.35 -10.05
N VAL A 396 9.32 6.18 -10.51
CA VAL A 396 9.05 5.67 -11.87
C VAL A 396 7.55 5.48 -12.07
N GLU A 397 6.88 4.94 -11.05
CA GLU A 397 5.47 4.58 -11.04
C GLU A 397 4.59 5.82 -11.14
N CYS A 398 4.74 6.77 -10.20
CA CYS A 398 3.97 8.02 -10.17
C CYS A 398 4.18 8.85 -11.45
N THR A 399 5.42 8.87 -11.98
CA THR A 399 5.73 9.58 -13.22
C THR A 399 5.10 8.90 -14.44
N SER A 400 5.12 7.57 -14.50
CA SER A 400 4.48 6.79 -15.56
C SER A 400 2.96 6.96 -15.58
N SER A 401 2.30 6.85 -14.42
CA SER A 401 0.86 7.12 -14.30
C SER A 401 0.52 8.52 -14.82
N ALA A 402 1.27 9.55 -14.41
CA ALA A 402 1.08 10.92 -14.89
C ALA A 402 1.27 11.04 -16.42
N ILE A 403 2.31 10.43 -17.01
CA ILE A 403 2.55 10.40 -18.46
C ILE A 403 1.37 9.76 -19.21
N GLN A 404 0.90 8.59 -18.76
CA GLN A 404 -0.23 7.88 -19.36
C GLN A 404 -1.50 8.74 -19.29
N SER A 405 -1.81 9.30 -18.12
CA SER A 405 -3.01 10.12 -17.90
C SER A 405 -2.99 11.41 -18.71
N LEU A 406 -1.86 12.12 -18.73
CA LEU A 406 -1.70 13.34 -19.53
C LEU A 406 -1.77 13.06 -21.03
N SER A 407 -1.24 11.93 -21.48
CA SER A 407 -1.30 11.52 -22.89
C SER A 407 -2.72 11.16 -23.33
N LEU A 408 -3.51 10.54 -22.46
CA LEU A 408 -4.93 10.28 -22.70
C LEU A 408 -5.76 11.56 -22.67
N PHE A 409 -5.53 12.43 -21.68
CA PHE A 409 -6.19 13.75 -21.59
C PHE A 409 -5.88 14.63 -22.82
N LYS A 410 -4.63 14.66 -23.30
CA LYS A 410 -4.24 15.40 -24.51
C LYS A 410 -4.92 14.88 -25.79
N LYS A 411 -5.23 13.58 -25.87
CA LYS A 411 -5.99 13.01 -27.00
C LYS A 411 -7.45 13.48 -27.02
N LEU A 412 -8.07 13.64 -25.84
CA LEU A 412 -9.46 14.12 -25.72
C LEU A 412 -9.57 15.65 -25.81
N TYR A 413 -8.60 16.39 -25.25
CA TYR A 413 -8.60 17.84 -25.16
C TYR A 413 -7.33 18.47 -25.78
N PRO A 414 -7.13 18.36 -27.11
CA PRO A 414 -5.86 18.69 -27.78
C PRO A 414 -5.44 20.17 -27.72
N THR A 415 -6.33 21.08 -27.33
CA THR A 415 -6.05 22.51 -27.17
C THR A 415 -5.80 22.94 -25.72
N ARG A 416 -6.22 22.15 -24.72
CA ARG A 416 -6.26 22.58 -23.30
C ARG A 416 -4.91 22.38 -22.62
N ARG A 417 -4.17 23.49 -22.41
CA ARG A 417 -2.84 23.53 -21.76
C ARG A 417 -1.78 22.66 -22.46
N ARG A 418 -1.91 22.51 -23.78
CA ARG A 418 -1.12 21.59 -24.62
C ARG A 418 0.39 21.69 -24.38
N GLU A 419 0.95 22.90 -24.41
CA GLU A 419 2.41 23.14 -24.31
C GLU A 419 2.97 22.66 -22.96
N GLU A 420 2.30 22.99 -21.85
CA GLU A 420 2.68 22.54 -20.50
C GLU A 420 2.59 21.02 -20.37
N ILE A 421 1.59 20.40 -21.00
CA ILE A 421 1.40 18.95 -21.01
C ILE A 421 2.50 18.26 -21.83
N GLU A 422 2.87 18.81 -22.99
CA GLU A 422 3.93 18.27 -23.84
C GLU A 422 5.32 18.46 -23.21
N GLU A 423 5.58 19.57 -22.51
CA GLU A 423 6.79 19.77 -21.71
C GLU A 423 6.85 18.79 -20.51
N CYS A 424 5.73 18.60 -19.81
CA CYS A 424 5.61 17.69 -18.67
C CYS A 424 5.90 16.23 -19.07
N ILE A 425 5.24 15.75 -20.14
CA ILE A 425 5.48 14.40 -20.70
C ILE A 425 6.95 14.25 -21.13
N SER A 426 7.53 15.25 -21.79
CA SER A 426 8.94 15.21 -22.25
C SER A 426 9.94 15.11 -21.08
N LYS A 427 9.73 15.88 -20.00
CA LYS A 427 10.52 15.76 -18.76
C LYS A 427 10.33 14.41 -18.09
N GLY A 428 9.10 13.91 -18.04
CA GLY A 428 8.76 12.62 -17.46
C GLY A 428 9.43 11.46 -18.17
N ILE A 429 9.31 11.37 -19.50
CA ILE A 429 9.95 10.34 -20.32
C ILE A 429 11.46 10.33 -20.11
N ARG A 430 12.11 11.50 -20.14
CA ARG A 430 13.55 11.59 -19.88
C ARG A 430 13.92 11.06 -18.49
N PHE A 431 13.13 11.34 -17.45
CA PHE A 431 13.36 10.76 -16.13
C PHE A 431 13.18 9.23 -16.12
N ILE A 432 12.21 8.68 -16.86
CA ILE A 432 12.07 7.23 -17.01
C ILE A 432 13.33 6.64 -17.67
N GLU A 433 13.85 7.25 -18.74
CA GLU A 433 15.08 6.79 -19.40
C GLU A 433 16.33 6.95 -18.51
N GLU A 434 16.48 8.08 -17.81
CA GLU A 434 17.56 8.37 -16.86
C GLU A 434 17.55 7.46 -15.61
N SER A 435 16.41 6.83 -15.29
CA SER A 435 16.24 5.96 -14.11
C SER A 435 16.23 4.47 -14.44
N GLN A 436 16.44 4.07 -15.70
CA GLN A 436 16.58 2.65 -16.06
C GLN A 436 17.90 2.09 -15.56
N ASN A 437 17.86 0.92 -14.92
CA ASN A 437 19.05 0.18 -14.52
C ASN A 437 19.82 -0.34 -15.74
N TYR A 438 21.12 -0.59 -15.57
CA TYR A 438 21.97 -1.11 -16.66
C TYR A 438 21.47 -2.44 -17.24
N ASP A 439 20.84 -3.28 -16.42
CA ASP A 439 20.25 -4.57 -16.82
C ASP A 439 18.90 -4.47 -17.55
N GLY A 440 18.36 -3.26 -17.71
CA GLY A 440 17.07 -3.00 -18.36
C GLY A 440 15.88 -2.86 -17.42
N SER A 441 16.04 -3.16 -16.12
CA SER A 441 14.96 -3.05 -15.14
C SER A 441 14.73 -1.61 -14.65
N TRP A 442 13.61 -1.39 -13.95
CA TRP A 442 13.45 -0.25 -13.05
C TRP A 442 13.13 -0.75 -11.63
N TYR A 443 13.68 -0.08 -10.62
CA TYR A 443 13.41 -0.38 -9.22
C TYR A 443 12.01 0.13 -8.82
N GLY A 444 11.15 -0.76 -8.29
CA GLY A 444 9.84 -0.40 -7.74
C GLY A 444 9.91 0.01 -6.27
N CYS A 445 9.34 1.18 -5.94
CA CYS A 445 9.25 1.71 -4.59
C CYS A 445 7.93 1.35 -3.90
N TRP A 446 6.84 1.24 -4.65
CA TRP A 446 5.48 1.05 -4.11
C TRP A 446 4.91 -0.36 -4.32
N GLY A 447 5.74 -1.31 -4.78
CA GLY A 447 5.40 -2.71 -5.03
C GLY A 447 6.68 -3.54 -5.19
N ILE A 448 6.57 -4.88 -5.15
CA ILE A 448 7.72 -5.80 -5.15
C ILE A 448 8.02 -6.32 -6.56
N CYS A 449 9.20 -6.07 -7.13
CA CYS A 449 9.99 -4.85 -7.02
C CYS A 449 10.43 -4.45 -8.42
N PHE A 450 11.28 -5.25 -9.07
CA PHE A 450 11.69 -4.98 -10.44
C PHE A 450 10.62 -5.38 -11.46
N THR A 451 9.77 -6.39 -11.23
CA THR A 451 8.61 -6.62 -12.12
C THR A 451 7.62 -5.44 -12.10
N TYR A 452 7.42 -4.84 -10.92
CA TYR A 452 6.52 -3.70 -10.71
C TYR A 452 7.06 -2.41 -11.36
N GLY A 453 8.29 -2.02 -11.02
CA GLY A 453 8.92 -0.83 -11.59
C GLY A 453 9.09 -0.93 -13.11
N THR A 454 9.48 -2.12 -13.62
CA THR A 454 9.68 -2.31 -15.06
C THR A 454 8.38 -2.26 -15.86
N TRP A 455 7.26 -2.74 -15.31
CA TRP A 455 5.94 -2.54 -15.93
C TRP A 455 5.60 -1.06 -16.09
N PHE A 456 5.78 -0.24 -15.05
CA PHE A 456 5.56 1.21 -15.15
C PHE A 456 6.54 1.91 -16.12
N GLY A 457 7.82 1.55 -16.11
CA GLY A 457 8.79 2.10 -17.07
C GLY A 457 8.42 1.80 -18.52
N VAL A 458 8.00 0.56 -18.80
CA VAL A 458 7.51 0.14 -20.12
C VAL A 458 6.23 0.87 -20.53
N GLU A 459 5.24 1.00 -19.64
CA GLU A 459 4.00 1.73 -19.91
C GLU A 459 4.24 3.19 -20.30
N ALA A 460 5.16 3.88 -19.63
CA ALA A 460 5.51 5.27 -19.94
C ALA A 460 6.08 5.40 -21.35
N LEU A 461 7.08 4.58 -21.69
CA LEU A 461 7.75 4.63 -23.00
C LEU A 461 6.83 4.18 -24.14
N ALA A 462 6.01 3.15 -23.92
CA ALA A 462 5.06 2.65 -24.91
C ALA A 462 3.88 3.62 -25.17
N THR A 463 3.54 4.49 -24.22
CA THR A 463 2.48 5.50 -24.35
C THR A 463 2.70 6.45 -25.55
N LEU A 464 3.96 6.70 -25.93
CA LEU A 464 4.33 7.53 -27.09
C LEU A 464 4.57 6.73 -28.39
N GLY A 465 4.17 5.45 -28.44
CA GLY A 465 4.40 4.58 -29.60
C GLY A 465 5.74 3.81 -29.55
N GLY A 466 6.40 3.82 -28.39
CA GLY A 466 7.57 2.97 -28.14
C GLY A 466 7.23 1.48 -28.25
N LYS A 467 8.11 0.72 -28.91
CA LYS A 467 8.09 -0.74 -29.05
C LYS A 467 9.53 -1.26 -29.03
N CYS A 468 9.72 -2.55 -28.77
CA CYS A 468 11.07 -3.13 -28.70
C CYS A 468 11.93 -2.88 -29.95
N TYR A 469 11.32 -2.88 -31.13
CA TYR A 469 12.03 -2.64 -32.40
C TYR A 469 12.46 -1.18 -32.64
N ASN A 470 11.97 -0.21 -31.85
CA ASN A 470 12.29 1.22 -32.00
C ASN A 470 12.87 1.88 -30.74
N SER A 471 12.98 1.16 -29.62
CA SER A 471 13.53 1.66 -28.36
C SER A 471 14.45 0.62 -27.70
N SER A 472 15.73 0.96 -27.57
CA SER A 472 16.71 0.13 -26.87
C SER A 472 16.30 -0.11 -25.40
N SER A 473 15.75 0.92 -24.75
CA SER A 473 15.24 0.87 -23.37
C SER A 473 14.13 -0.18 -23.23
N LEU A 474 13.19 -0.25 -24.18
CA LEU A 474 12.14 -1.27 -24.18
C LEU A 474 12.65 -2.67 -24.51
N SER A 475 13.64 -2.80 -25.42
CA SER A 475 14.27 -4.10 -25.70
C SER A 475 14.91 -4.67 -24.43
N LYS A 476 15.79 -3.89 -23.78
CA LYS A 476 16.43 -4.27 -22.50
C LYS A 476 15.43 -4.62 -21.41
N ALA A 477 14.33 -3.87 -21.31
CA ALA A 477 13.27 -4.15 -20.33
C ALA A 477 12.60 -5.51 -20.56
N CYS A 478 12.39 -5.89 -21.83
CA CYS A 478 11.82 -7.18 -22.19
C CYS A 478 12.86 -8.31 -22.04
N GLU A 479 14.12 -8.08 -22.41
CA GLU A 479 15.24 -8.99 -22.18
C GLU A 479 15.43 -9.28 -20.67
N PHE A 480 15.35 -8.24 -19.83
CA PHE A 480 15.33 -8.36 -18.37
C PHE A 480 14.20 -9.28 -17.92
N LEU A 481 12.96 -8.96 -18.26
CA LEU A 481 11.79 -9.75 -17.83
C LEU A 481 11.89 -11.20 -18.31
N LEU A 482 12.16 -11.44 -19.59
CA LEU A 482 12.32 -12.79 -20.14
C LEU A 482 13.46 -13.58 -19.46
N SER A 483 14.55 -12.92 -19.07
CA SER A 483 15.64 -13.56 -18.30
C SER A 483 15.22 -14.02 -16.88
N LYS A 484 14.07 -13.60 -16.38
CA LYS A 484 13.50 -13.97 -15.06
C LYS A 484 12.28 -14.88 -15.16
N GLN A 485 11.87 -15.30 -16.36
CA GLN A 485 10.73 -16.21 -16.51
C GLN A 485 11.06 -17.58 -15.93
N LEU A 486 10.17 -18.11 -15.10
CA LEU A 486 10.32 -19.41 -14.44
C LEU A 486 9.86 -20.56 -15.36
N PRO A 487 10.22 -21.83 -15.08
CA PRO A 487 9.82 -22.98 -15.91
C PRO A 487 8.31 -23.22 -15.99
N ASP A 488 7.53 -22.63 -15.07
CA ASP A 488 6.07 -22.57 -15.11
C ASP A 488 5.53 -21.39 -15.93
N GLY A 489 6.37 -20.69 -16.69
CA GLY A 489 6.00 -19.52 -17.48
C GLY A 489 5.65 -18.28 -16.66
N GLY A 490 5.74 -18.33 -15.33
CA GLY A 490 5.45 -17.21 -14.44
C GLY A 490 6.68 -16.42 -14.00
N TRP A 491 6.44 -15.41 -13.16
CA TRP A 491 7.45 -14.60 -12.49
C TRP A 491 7.13 -14.54 -11.00
N GLY A 492 8.12 -14.68 -10.12
CA GLY A 492 7.91 -14.69 -8.68
C GLY A 492 9.05 -14.03 -7.93
N GLU A 493 8.79 -12.85 -7.39
CA GLU A 493 9.80 -11.98 -6.79
C GLU A 493 9.59 -11.86 -5.27
N SER A 494 10.68 -11.95 -4.50
CA SER A 494 10.69 -11.88 -3.04
C SER A 494 10.77 -10.42 -2.56
N TYR A 495 10.20 -10.13 -1.38
CA TYR A 495 10.39 -8.84 -0.70
C TYR A 495 11.88 -8.49 -0.50
N LEU A 496 12.75 -9.51 -0.46
CA LEU A 496 14.21 -9.35 -0.40
C LEU A 496 14.79 -8.55 -1.58
N SER A 497 14.12 -8.49 -2.74
CA SER A 497 14.50 -7.56 -3.81
C SER A 497 14.50 -6.10 -3.36
N CYS A 498 13.51 -5.71 -2.55
CA CYS A 498 13.38 -4.35 -2.03
C CYS A 498 14.52 -4.00 -1.06
N THR A 499 14.99 -4.97 -0.27
CA THR A 499 16.10 -4.80 0.68
C THR A 499 17.45 -4.83 -0.05
N ASN A 500 17.70 -5.88 -0.83
CA ASN A 500 18.99 -6.17 -1.46
C ASN A 500 19.26 -5.34 -2.72
N LYS A 501 18.24 -4.67 -3.28
CA LYS A 501 18.30 -3.92 -4.55
C LYS A 501 18.71 -4.78 -5.76
N VAL A 502 18.42 -6.09 -5.72
CA VAL A 502 18.71 -7.07 -6.78
C VAL A 502 17.55 -8.06 -6.88
N TYR A 503 17.11 -8.39 -8.10
CA TYR A 503 16.01 -9.32 -8.34
C TYR A 503 16.25 -10.67 -7.66
N THR A 504 15.40 -10.99 -6.68
CA THR A 504 15.49 -12.20 -5.86
C THR A 504 14.23 -13.04 -6.04
N ASN A 505 14.36 -14.28 -6.53
CA ASN A 505 13.23 -15.20 -6.69
C ASN A 505 12.53 -15.48 -5.35
N LEU A 506 11.22 -15.77 -5.39
CA LEU A 506 10.52 -16.36 -4.25
C LEU A 506 11.11 -17.74 -3.89
N GLN A 507 11.09 -18.05 -2.59
CA GLN A 507 11.60 -19.31 -2.06
C GLN A 507 10.93 -20.52 -2.74
N GLY A 508 11.78 -21.42 -3.25
CA GLY A 508 11.38 -22.58 -4.06
C GLY A 508 11.24 -22.29 -5.55
N ASN A 509 11.66 -21.12 -6.05
CA ASN A 509 11.49 -20.68 -7.45
C ASN A 509 10.02 -20.73 -7.90
N ARG A 510 9.11 -20.31 -7.00
CA ARG A 510 7.67 -20.28 -7.24
C ARG A 510 7.25 -18.95 -7.85
N SER A 511 6.32 -18.98 -8.79
CA SER A 511 5.76 -17.80 -9.45
C SER A 511 4.68 -17.09 -8.60
N ASN A 512 4.52 -15.77 -8.73
CA ASN A 512 3.51 -14.94 -8.08
C ASN A 512 2.54 -14.30 -9.09
N LEU A 513 1.24 -14.55 -8.91
CA LEU A 513 0.18 -14.18 -9.86
C LEU A 513 0.25 -12.72 -10.31
N VAL A 514 0.46 -11.82 -9.35
CA VAL A 514 0.49 -10.37 -9.61
C VAL A 514 1.75 -9.98 -10.40
N HIS A 515 2.88 -10.63 -10.13
CA HIS A 515 4.17 -10.32 -10.76
C HIS A 515 4.22 -10.90 -12.18
N THR A 516 3.64 -12.08 -12.40
CA THR A 516 3.34 -12.60 -13.75
C THR A 516 2.47 -11.62 -14.52
N SER A 517 1.37 -11.12 -13.94
CA SER A 517 0.52 -10.14 -14.64
C SER A 517 1.26 -8.84 -14.99
N TRP A 518 2.11 -8.30 -14.11
CA TRP A 518 2.93 -7.12 -14.43
C TRP A 518 3.93 -7.40 -15.57
N ALA A 519 4.63 -8.54 -15.53
CA ALA A 519 5.56 -8.93 -16.59
C ALA A 519 4.84 -9.13 -17.94
N LEU A 520 3.67 -9.77 -17.95
CA LEU A 520 2.85 -9.95 -19.15
C LEU A 520 2.35 -8.62 -19.71
N LEU A 521 1.80 -7.74 -18.86
CA LEU A 521 1.33 -6.41 -19.27
C LEU A 521 2.47 -5.62 -19.91
N ALA A 522 3.66 -5.62 -19.30
CA ALA A 522 4.85 -4.99 -19.86
C ALA A 522 5.24 -5.58 -21.24
N LEU A 523 5.40 -6.90 -21.33
CA LEU A 523 5.80 -7.59 -22.57
C LEU A 523 4.79 -7.33 -23.70
N MET A 524 3.49 -7.47 -23.44
CA MET A 524 2.43 -7.16 -24.39
C MET A 524 2.48 -5.69 -24.84
N LYS A 525 2.59 -4.74 -23.91
CA LYS A 525 2.61 -3.30 -24.21
C LYS A 525 3.83 -2.90 -25.05
N ALA A 526 4.99 -3.51 -24.80
CA ALA A 526 6.23 -3.33 -25.57
C ALA A 526 6.25 -4.05 -26.94
N GLY A 527 5.26 -4.92 -27.23
CA GLY A 527 5.13 -5.65 -28.49
C GLY A 527 5.74 -7.07 -28.51
N GLN A 528 5.99 -7.67 -27.35
CA GLN A 528 6.57 -9.01 -27.16
C GLN A 528 5.53 -10.02 -26.67
N ALA A 529 4.39 -10.14 -27.36
CA ALA A 529 3.25 -10.96 -26.94
C ALA A 529 3.47 -12.49 -26.97
N ARG A 530 4.66 -12.97 -27.38
CA ARG A 530 4.95 -14.39 -27.65
C ARG A 530 5.54 -15.19 -26.48
N ALA A 531 5.45 -14.67 -25.25
CA ALA A 531 5.88 -15.37 -24.03
C ALA A 531 4.69 -16.00 -23.31
N PHE A 532 4.71 -17.33 -23.14
CA PHE A 532 3.55 -18.11 -22.67
C PHE A 532 3.33 -18.06 -21.16
N MET A 533 2.07 -18.10 -20.73
CA MET A 533 1.65 -18.19 -19.33
C MET A 533 1.52 -19.64 -18.85
N LYS A 534 1.82 -19.91 -17.57
CA LYS A 534 1.15 -20.97 -16.79
C LYS A 534 0.89 -20.50 -15.34
N ASN A 535 0.34 -21.40 -14.52
CA ASN A 535 -0.37 -21.11 -13.26
C ASN A 535 0.49 -20.48 -12.16
N CYS A 536 -0.09 -19.57 -11.35
CA CYS A 536 0.69 -18.60 -10.57
C CYS A 536 -0.04 -18.04 -9.32
N ILE A 537 0.63 -17.77 -8.17
CA ILE A 537 0.02 -17.37 -6.86
C ILE A 537 1.00 -16.57 -5.94
N LEU A 538 0.75 -15.44 -5.23
CA LEU A 538 -0.32 -14.41 -5.10
C LEU A 538 0.02 -13.50 -3.86
N ASN A 539 0.14 -12.14 -3.93
CA ASN A 539 -0.30 -11.24 -2.81
C ASN A 539 -0.50 -9.71 -3.12
N TYR A 540 -1.76 -9.27 -3.10
CA TYR A 540 -2.31 -7.98 -2.61
C TYR A 540 -3.84 -8.15 -2.74
N ALA A 541 -4.65 -7.69 -1.79
CA ALA A 541 -6.04 -8.17 -1.63
C ALA A 541 -6.94 -8.01 -2.89
N SER A 542 -6.85 -6.89 -3.60
CA SER A 542 -7.57 -6.70 -4.88
C SER A 542 -6.71 -7.03 -6.11
N PHE A 543 -5.38 -6.88 -6.03
CA PHE A 543 -4.46 -7.11 -7.15
C PHE A 543 -4.51 -8.53 -7.69
N ARG A 544 -4.73 -9.53 -6.83
CA ARG A 544 -4.93 -10.95 -7.20
C ARG A 544 -6.13 -11.20 -8.14
N ASN A 545 -7.04 -10.22 -8.26
CA ASN A 545 -8.14 -10.25 -9.21
C ASN A 545 -7.88 -9.25 -10.35
N ILE A 546 -7.57 -7.99 -10.01
CA ILE A 546 -7.43 -6.87 -10.95
C ILE A 546 -6.36 -7.15 -12.02
N PHE A 547 -5.12 -7.46 -11.61
CA PHE A 547 -4.03 -7.62 -12.56
C PHE A 547 -4.16 -8.87 -13.45
N PRO A 548 -4.67 -10.03 -12.97
CA PRO A 548 -5.02 -11.15 -13.83
C PRO A 548 -6.17 -10.86 -14.80
N ILE A 549 -7.25 -10.19 -14.36
CA ILE A 549 -8.33 -9.77 -15.25
C ILE A 549 -7.79 -8.84 -16.35
N TRP A 550 -6.95 -7.87 -15.98
CA TRP A 550 -6.36 -6.93 -16.93
C TRP A 550 -5.40 -7.64 -17.92
N ALA A 551 -4.46 -8.45 -17.44
CA ALA A 551 -3.50 -9.16 -18.28
C ALA A 551 -4.20 -10.14 -19.25
N LEU A 552 -5.20 -10.89 -18.79
CA LEU A 552 -5.99 -11.79 -19.66
C LEU A 552 -6.86 -11.00 -20.65
N GLY A 553 -7.36 -9.81 -20.27
CA GLY A 553 -8.13 -8.93 -21.14
C GLY A 553 -7.29 -8.36 -22.28
N GLU A 554 -6.11 -7.82 -21.98
CA GLU A 554 -5.17 -7.33 -22.99
C GLU A 554 -4.68 -8.47 -23.90
N TYR A 555 -4.44 -9.66 -23.34
CA TYR A 555 -4.09 -10.84 -24.12
C TYR A 555 -5.18 -11.22 -25.13
N ARG A 556 -6.45 -11.27 -24.70
CA ARG A 556 -7.59 -11.51 -25.60
C ARG A 556 -7.69 -10.42 -26.67
N ASN A 557 -7.53 -9.14 -26.30
CA ASN A 557 -7.57 -8.02 -27.25
C ASN A 557 -6.49 -8.15 -28.33
N LEU A 558 -5.30 -8.69 -27.99
CA LEU A 558 -4.23 -8.95 -28.95
C LEU A 558 -4.53 -10.15 -29.85
N GLN A 559 -5.07 -11.25 -29.31
CA GLN A 559 -5.48 -12.40 -30.12
C GLN A 559 -6.50 -11.98 -31.19
N MET A 560 -7.53 -11.22 -30.81
CA MET A 560 -8.53 -10.68 -31.75
C MET A 560 -7.92 -9.76 -32.82
N GLN A 561 -6.85 -9.01 -32.50
CA GLN A 561 -6.15 -8.17 -33.48
C GLN A 561 -5.31 -9.00 -34.46
N GLU A 562 -4.61 -10.04 -33.99
CA GLU A 562 -3.88 -10.97 -34.85
C GLU A 562 -4.86 -11.71 -35.80
N GLU A 563 -5.99 -12.20 -35.29
CA GLU A 563 -7.05 -12.83 -36.09
C GLU A 563 -7.63 -11.89 -37.17
N ILE A 564 -8.04 -10.68 -36.79
CA ILE A 564 -8.55 -9.68 -37.76
C ILE A 564 -7.48 -9.41 -38.83
N SER A 565 -6.22 -9.20 -38.44
CA SER A 565 -5.14 -8.96 -39.41
C SER A 565 -4.88 -10.14 -40.34
N THR A 566 -5.17 -11.38 -39.89
CA THR A 566 -5.03 -12.60 -40.69
C THR A 566 -6.23 -12.83 -41.63
N ILE A 567 -7.37 -12.19 -41.36
CA ILE A 567 -8.58 -12.22 -42.19
C ILE A 567 -8.58 -11.08 -43.23
N THR A 568 -7.82 -9.99 -43.00
CA THR A 568 -7.73 -8.83 -43.90
C THR A 568 -6.52 -8.82 -44.85
N ASN A 569 -5.72 -9.89 -44.88
CA ASN A 569 -4.58 -10.07 -45.82
C ASN A 569 -4.80 -11.32 -46.70
#